data_AF-A0A850CJM2-F1
#
_entry.id   AF-A0A850CJM2-F1
#
_cell.length_a   1.000
_cell.length_b   1.000
_cell.length_c   1.000
_cell.angle_alpha   90.00
_cell.angle_beta   90.00
_cell.angle_gamma   90.00
#
_symmetry.space_group_name_H-M   'P 1'
#
loop_
_entity.id
_entity.type
_entity.pdbx_description
1 polymer ?
#
loop_
_entity_poly.entity_id
_entity_poly.type
_entity_poly.pdbx_seq_one_letter_code
_entity_poly.pdbx_strand_id
1 'polypeptide(L)' 'GGNVVHADEGRGAVEAALRTAVGPAWRARSAGVANPYGTGEASARILAIVRSAARTSRVKRFVDLPVRPSDAEGGPE' A
#
# COMPACT_ATOMS: atom_id res chain seq x y z
N GLY A 1 -8.87 -6.89 -0.14
CA GLY A 1 -9.06 -5.52 0.40
C GLY A 1 -10.51 -5.08 0.23
N GLY A 2 -10.94 -3.99 0.88
CA GLY A 2 -12.36 -3.57 0.89
C GLY A 2 -13.00 -3.31 -0.48
N ASN A 3 -12.18 -3.04 -1.50
CA ASN A 3 -12.55 -2.79 -2.90
C ASN A 3 -12.15 -3.93 -3.87
N VAL A 4 -11.79 -5.12 -3.37
CA VAL A 4 -11.35 -6.26 -4.19
C VAL A 4 -12.37 -7.40 -4.13
N VAL A 5 -12.82 -7.87 -5.30
CA VAL A 5 -13.57 -9.12 -5.45
C VAL A 5 -12.61 -10.21 -5.90
N HIS A 6 -12.49 -11.28 -5.14
CA HIS A 6 -11.74 -12.47 -5.56
C HIS A 6 -12.62 -13.33 -6.48
N ALA A 7 -12.00 -13.91 -7.51
CA ALA A 7 -12.65 -14.84 -8.42
C ALA A 7 -11.69 -16.01 -8.68
N ASP A 8 -12.24 -17.22 -8.72
CA ASP A 8 -11.51 -18.36 -9.26
C ASP A 8 -11.33 -18.21 -10.78
N GLU A 9 -10.41 -18.99 -11.33
CA GLU A 9 -10.17 -18.99 -12.77
C GLU A 9 -11.39 -19.54 -13.56
N GLY A 10 -11.52 -19.07 -14.80
CA GLY A 10 -12.56 -19.52 -15.72
C GLY A 10 -13.72 -18.54 -15.88
N ARG A 11 -14.37 -18.62 -17.06
CA ARG A 11 -15.35 -17.62 -17.51
C ARG A 11 -16.51 -17.42 -16.54
N GLY A 12 -17.12 -18.50 -16.04
CA GLY A 12 -18.29 -18.42 -15.17
C GLY A 12 -17.99 -17.76 -13.82
N ALA A 13 -16.84 -18.08 -13.23
CA ALA A 13 -16.40 -17.49 -11.96
C ALA A 13 -16.10 -15.99 -12.12
N VAL A 14 -15.38 -15.61 -13.18
CA VAL A 14 -15.12 -14.20 -13.51
C VAL A 14 -16.41 -13.44 -13.79
N GLU A 15 -17.36 -14.02 -14.52
CA GLU A 15 -18.65 -13.37 -14.80
C GLU A 15 -19.47 -13.12 -13.52
N ALA A 16 -19.49 -14.08 -12.59
CA ALA A 16 -20.14 -13.90 -11.29
C ALA A 16 -19.47 -12.81 -10.44
N ALA A 17 -18.14 -12.78 -10.44
CA ALA A 17 -17.37 -11.75 -9.75
C ALA A 17 -17.60 -10.36 -10.36
N LEU A 18 -17.66 -10.24 -11.68
CA LEU A 18 -17.96 -8.99 -12.37
C LEU A 18 -19.37 -8.48 -12.03
N ARG A 19 -20.38 -9.35 -12.06
CA ARG A 19 -21.75 -8.99 -11.63
C ARG A 19 -21.79 -8.47 -10.19
N THR A 20 -20.98 -9.05 -9.31
CA THR A 20 -20.82 -8.56 -7.93
C THR A 20 -20.15 -7.19 -7.91
N ALA A 21 -19.02 -7.04 -8.60
CA ALA A 21 -18.19 -5.84 -8.59
C ALA A 21 -18.92 -4.59 -9.13
N VAL A 22 -19.76 -4.76 -10.16
CA VAL A 22 -20.53 -3.66 -10.77
C VAL A 22 -21.88 -3.43 -10.08
N GLY A 23 -22.25 -4.29 -9.13
CA GLY A 23 -23.51 -4.22 -8.40
C GLY A 23 -23.59 -3.01 -7.45
N PRO A 24 -24.81 -2.50 -7.17
CA PRO A 24 -25.01 -1.30 -6.37
C PRO A 24 -24.51 -1.45 -4.93
N ALA A 25 -24.72 -2.62 -4.31
CA ALA A 25 -24.24 -2.89 -2.95
C ALA A 25 -22.71 -2.85 -2.87
N TRP A 26 -22.02 -3.43 -3.85
CA TRP A 26 -20.56 -3.40 -3.89
C TRP A 26 -20.03 -2.00 -4.14
N ARG A 27 -20.62 -1.26 -5.08
CA ARG A 27 -20.26 0.14 -5.35
C ARG A 27 -20.31 0.99 -4.08
N ALA A 28 -21.41 0.90 -3.32
CA ALA A 28 -21.57 1.63 -2.06
C ALA A 28 -20.48 1.26 -1.06
N ARG A 29 -20.16 -0.03 -0.94
CA ARG A 29 -19.12 -0.54 -0.05
C ARG A 29 -17.71 -0.08 -0.45
N SER A 30 -17.38 -0.10 -1.74
CA SER A 30 -16.05 0.25 -2.24
C SER A 30 -15.80 1.77 -2.28
N ALA A 31 -16.85 2.59 -2.32
CA ALA A 31 -16.73 4.05 -2.45
C ALA A 31 -15.93 4.71 -1.32
N GLY A 32 -15.99 4.16 -0.10
CA GLY A 32 -15.26 4.69 1.05
C GLY A 32 -13.84 4.12 1.22
N VAL A 33 -13.41 3.22 0.35
CA VAL A 33 -12.11 2.55 0.51
C VAL A 33 -10.99 3.48 0.05
N ALA A 34 -10.10 3.84 0.96
CA ALA A 34 -8.91 4.61 0.63
C ALA A 34 -8.01 3.85 -0.34
N ASN A 35 -7.49 4.54 -1.35
CA ASN A 35 -6.50 3.96 -2.25
C ASN A 35 -5.18 3.76 -1.50
N PRO A 36 -4.67 2.52 -1.34
CA PRO A 36 -3.41 2.27 -0.63
C PRO A 36 -2.20 2.91 -1.33
N TYR A 37 -2.33 3.25 -2.62
CA TYR A 37 -1.27 3.88 -3.41
C TYR A 37 -1.29 5.40 -3.36
N GLY A 38 -2.12 5.99 -2.49
CA GLY A 38 -2.14 7.41 -2.20
C GLY A 38 -3.30 8.17 -2.82
N THR A 39 -3.26 9.49 -2.65
CA THR A 39 -4.40 10.40 -2.87
C THR A 39 -4.24 11.30 -4.09
N GLY A 40 -3.22 11.07 -4.92
CA GLY A 40 -2.89 11.93 -6.08
C GLY A 40 -1.84 13.03 -5.80
N GLU A 41 -1.49 13.25 -4.53
CA GLU A 41 -0.55 14.32 -4.14
C GLU A 41 0.93 13.94 -4.20
N ALA A 42 1.25 12.80 -4.79
CA ALA A 42 2.62 12.28 -4.82
C ALA A 42 3.59 13.26 -5.50
N SER A 43 3.22 13.80 -6.66
CA SER A 43 4.08 14.72 -7.43
C SER A 43 4.42 15.99 -6.65
N ALA A 44 3.44 16.61 -5.97
CA ALA A 44 3.67 17.81 -5.18
C ALA A 44 4.65 17.56 -4.03
N ARG A 45 4.49 16.42 -3.33
CA ARG A 45 5.40 16.00 -2.24
C ARG A 45 6.80 15.70 -2.75
N ILE A 46 6.92 15.03 -3.89
CA ILE A 46 8.22 14.76 -4.53
C ILE A 46 8.92 16.07 -4.87
N LEU A 47 8.23 17.02 -5.52
CA LEU A 47 8.80 18.32 -5.87
C LEU A 47 9.19 19.15 -4.64
N ALA A 48 8.46 19.04 -3.53
CA ALA A 48 8.84 19.68 -2.27
C ALA A 48 10.18 19.12 -1.75
N ILE A 49 10.33 17.79 -1.75
CA ILE A 49 11.58 17.12 -1.35
C ILE A 49 12.73 17.58 -2.24
N VAL A 50 12.58 17.49 -3.56
CA VAL A 50 13.63 17.87 -4.53
C VAL A 50 14.06 19.31 -4.35
N ARG A 51 13.11 20.24 -4.15
CA ARG A 51 13.43 21.67 -3.95
C ARG A 51 14.15 21.94 -2.62
N SER A 52 13.85 21.15 -1.58
CA SER A 52 14.49 21.27 -0.25
C SER A 52 15.83 20.53 -0.12
N ALA A 53 16.14 19.64 -1.05
CA ALA A 53 17.30 18.76 -0.94
C ALA A 53 18.62 19.54 -1.05
N ALA A 54 19.62 19.13 -0.27
CA ALA A 54 20.98 19.63 -0.42
C ALA A 54 21.49 19.30 -1.84
N ARG A 55 22.10 20.28 -2.50
CA ARG A 55 22.54 20.15 -3.91
C ARG A 55 23.80 19.28 -4.07
N THR A 56 24.42 18.89 -2.96
CA THR A 56 25.58 17.99 -2.93
C THR A 56 25.15 16.59 -2.53
N SER A 57 25.47 15.60 -3.38
CA SER A 57 25.19 14.20 -3.09
C SER A 57 26.08 13.71 -1.95
N ARG A 58 25.49 13.05 -0.96
CA ARG A 58 26.19 12.30 0.08
C ARG A 58 25.64 10.89 0.12
N VAL A 59 26.49 9.89 -0.12
CA VAL A 59 26.10 8.49 -0.01
C VAL A 59 26.18 8.09 1.46
N LYS A 60 25.02 7.82 2.07
CA LYS A 60 24.95 7.25 3.42
C LYS A 60 24.94 5.72 3.29
N ARG A 61 25.96 5.07 3.85
CA ARG A 61 25.96 3.62 4.02
C ARG A 61 25.21 3.29 5.30
N PHE A 62 24.09 2.59 5.18
CA PHE A 62 23.40 2.02 6.33
C PHE A 62 24.12 0.71 6.70
N VAL A 63 24.38 0.52 7.99
CA VAL A 63 24.90 -0.73 8.56
C VAL A 63 23.95 -1.17 9.64
N ASP A 64 23.64 -2.45 9.67
CA ASP A 64 22.84 -3.02 10.76
C ASP A 64 23.67 -2.95 12.04
N LEU A 65 23.03 -2.47 13.11
CA LEU A 65 23.63 -2.58 14.43
C LEU A 65 23.43 -4.02 14.92
N PRO A 66 24.41 -4.61 15.62
CA PRO A 66 24.20 -5.90 16.26
C PRO A 66 23.00 -5.80 17.20
N VAL A 67 22.09 -6.77 17.10
CA VAL A 67 20.96 -6.94 18.03
C VAL A 67 21.53 -7.00 19.43
N ARG A 68 21.10 -6.11 20.33
CA ARG A 68 21.54 -6.17 21.72
C ARG A 68 20.81 -7.35 22.38
N PRO A 69 21.45 -8.07 23.32
CA PRO A 69 20.80 -9.15 24.04
C PRO A 69 19.49 -8.73 24.73
N SER A 70 19.38 -7.45 25.13
CA SER A 70 18.17 -6.85 25.71
C SER A 70 16.98 -6.72 24.76
N ASP A 71 17.22 -6.77 23.44
CA ASP A 71 16.19 -6.56 22.43
C ASP A 71 15.56 -7.91 21.98
N ALA A 72 16.13 -9.03 22.45
CA ALA A 72 15.72 -10.40 22.10
C ALA A 72 14.64 -10.99 23.02
N GLU A 73 14.32 -10.36 24.16
CA GLU A 73 13.34 -10.90 25.14
C GLU A 73 11.89 -10.44 24.87
N GLY A 74 11.62 -9.87 23.70
CA GLY A 74 10.31 -9.35 23.31
C GLY A 74 9.45 -10.27 22.42
N GLY A 75 9.24 -11.53 22.81
CA GLY A 75 8.03 -12.31 22.46
C GLY A 75 8.21 -13.64 21.70
N PRO A 76 7.15 -14.49 21.60
CA PRO A 76 5.78 -14.36 22.14
C PRO A 76 5.32 -15.50 23.07
N GLU A 77 4.31 -15.23 23.91
CA GLU A 77 3.23 -16.19 24.24
C GLU A 77 1.91 -15.71 23.60
#